data_AF-A0A3D2V7C5-F1
#
_entry.id   AF-A0A3D2V7C5-F1
#
_cell.length_a   1.000
_cell.length_b   1.000
_cell.length_c   1.000
_cell.angle_alpha   90.00
_cell.angle_beta   90.00
_cell.angle_gamma   90.00
#
_symmetry.space_group_name_H-M   'P 1'
#
loop_
_entity.id
_entity.type
_entity.pdbx_description
1 polymer ?
#
loop_
_entity_poly.entity_id
_entity_poly.type
_entity_poly.pdbx_seq_one_letter_code
_entity_poly.pdbx_strand_id
1 'polypeptide(L)'
;YPGVDQALSRYEAADVFSLASFTYVFVQLSGMKMFCGYPHEELYDLIGAFYDAFGEDHLVWGSNFPVVGDLADYDRDLLLLLDDLLPIPTEAIEKIAGLNALKLWWNAD
;
A
#
# COMPACT_ATOMS: atom_id res chain seq x y z
N TYR A 1 -6.65 -5.75 -15.61
CA TYR A 1 -5.81 -6.94 -15.87
C TYR A 1 -6.58 -8.17 -15.40
N PRO A 2 -6.34 -9.38 -15.95
CA PRO A 2 -7.08 -10.56 -15.52
C PRO A 2 -6.88 -10.82 -14.01
N GLY A 3 -7.97 -10.88 -13.24
CA GLY A 3 -7.97 -11.31 -11.83
C GLY A 3 -7.76 -10.23 -10.77
N VAL A 4 -7.71 -8.93 -11.14
CA VAL A 4 -7.64 -7.84 -10.13
C VAL A 4 -8.93 -7.74 -9.30
N ASP A 5 -10.07 -8.05 -9.91
CA ASP A 5 -11.41 -8.16 -9.30
C ASP A 5 -11.48 -9.24 -8.20
N GLN A 6 -10.54 -10.18 -8.19
CA GLN A 6 -10.45 -11.27 -7.22
C GLN A 6 -9.25 -11.11 -6.29
N ALA A 7 -8.55 -9.97 -6.33
CA ALA A 7 -7.32 -9.78 -5.56
C ALA A 7 -7.60 -9.93 -4.06
N LEU A 8 -8.60 -9.22 -3.51
CA LEU A 8 -8.98 -9.37 -2.10
C LEU A 8 -9.26 -10.82 -1.71
N SER A 9 -10.17 -11.50 -2.41
CA SER A 9 -10.53 -12.89 -2.12
C SER A 9 -9.34 -13.86 -2.20
N ARG A 10 -8.35 -13.60 -3.07
CA ARG A 10 -7.12 -14.39 -3.13
C ARG A 10 -6.27 -14.23 -1.87
N TYR A 11 -6.14 -13.01 -1.36
CA TYR A 11 -5.37 -12.73 -0.13
C TYR A 11 -6.09 -13.26 1.11
N GLU A 12 -7.42 -13.17 1.16
CA GLU A 12 -8.25 -13.80 2.18
C GLU A 12 -8.10 -15.33 2.18
N ALA A 13 -8.23 -15.97 1.01
CA ALA A 13 -8.10 -17.42 0.89
C ALA A 13 -6.70 -17.95 1.24
N ALA A 14 -5.67 -17.11 1.09
CA ALA A 14 -4.29 -17.41 1.47
C ALA A 14 -3.98 -17.05 2.94
N ASP A 15 -4.96 -16.57 3.71
CA ASP A 15 -4.83 -16.15 5.11
C ASP A 15 -3.73 -15.10 5.33
N VAL A 16 -3.53 -14.20 4.37
CA VAL A 16 -2.44 -13.19 4.45
C VAL A 16 -2.67 -12.23 5.63
N PHE A 17 -3.92 -11.92 5.95
CA PHE A 17 -4.25 -10.98 7.02
C PHE A 17 -3.91 -11.51 8.43
N SER A 18 -3.75 -12.83 8.63
CA SER A 18 -3.29 -13.37 9.93
C SER A 18 -1.85 -12.94 10.27
N LEU A 19 -1.08 -12.53 9.26
CA LEU A 19 0.26 -11.97 9.45
C LEU A 19 0.25 -10.65 10.24
N ALA A 20 -0.89 -9.95 10.30
CA ALA A 20 -1.02 -8.74 11.11
C ALA A 20 -0.84 -8.98 12.61
N SER A 21 -0.95 -10.23 13.08
CA SER A 21 -0.67 -10.60 14.47
C SER A 21 0.82 -10.51 14.85
N PHE A 22 1.73 -10.38 13.88
CA PHE A 22 3.16 -10.27 14.12
C PHE A 22 3.62 -8.81 14.10
N THR A 23 4.14 -8.33 15.23
CA THR A 23 4.60 -6.94 15.43
C THR A 23 5.69 -6.47 14.45
N TYR A 24 6.43 -7.38 13.82
CA TYR A 24 7.55 -7.06 12.93
C TYR A 24 7.26 -7.36 11.46
N VAL A 25 5.98 -7.56 11.10
CA VAL A 25 5.55 -7.72 9.71
C VAL A 25 4.91 -6.44 9.24
N PHE A 26 5.41 -5.92 8.12
CA PHE A 26 4.94 -4.71 7.47
C PHE A 26 4.43 -5.05 6.07
N VAL A 27 3.45 -4.29 5.59
CA VAL A 27 2.97 -4.38 4.21
C VAL A 27 3.40 -3.14 3.45
N GLN A 28 4.01 -3.35 2.29
CA GLN A 28 4.38 -2.28 1.39
C GLN A 28 3.30 -2.10 0.31
N LEU A 29 2.65 -0.94 0.31
CA LEU A 29 1.77 -0.49 -0.76
C LEU A 29 2.64 -0.06 -1.95
N SER A 30 2.73 -0.94 -2.96
CA SER A 30 3.64 -0.79 -4.09
C SER A 30 3.19 -1.63 -5.28
N GLY A 31 3.62 -1.23 -6.49
CA GLY A 31 3.45 -2.04 -7.69
C GLY A 31 2.02 -2.13 -8.22
N MET A 32 1.14 -1.21 -7.83
CA MET A 32 -0.28 -1.19 -8.22
C MET A 32 -0.48 -1.23 -9.74
N LYS A 33 0.35 -0.50 -10.50
CA LYS A 33 0.35 -0.49 -11.98
C LYS A 33 0.57 -1.84 -12.64
N MET A 34 1.12 -2.83 -11.94
CA MET A 34 1.24 -4.20 -12.47
C MET A 34 -0.11 -4.93 -12.51
N PHE A 35 -1.12 -4.46 -11.78
CA PHE A 35 -2.40 -5.13 -11.59
C PHE A 35 -3.58 -4.38 -12.23
N CYS A 36 -3.51 -3.05 -12.32
CA CYS A 36 -4.59 -2.23 -12.89
C CYS A 36 -4.07 -0.92 -13.47
N GLY A 37 -4.92 -0.25 -14.24
CA GLY A 37 -4.63 1.11 -14.70
C GLY A 37 -4.70 2.11 -13.56
N TYR A 38 -4.03 3.24 -13.70
CA TYR A 38 -4.24 4.39 -12.80
C TYR A 38 -5.71 4.84 -12.84
N PRO A 39 -6.35 5.26 -11.72
CA PRO A 39 -5.78 5.51 -10.39
C PRO A 39 -5.85 4.30 -9.44
N HIS A 40 -5.87 3.08 -10.00
CA HIS A 40 -5.83 1.83 -9.26
C HIS A 40 -7.06 1.52 -8.40
N GLU A 41 -8.24 2.04 -8.80
CA GLU A 41 -9.51 1.86 -8.08
C GLU A 41 -9.86 0.40 -7.86
N GLU A 42 -9.49 -0.50 -8.78
CA GLU A 42 -9.74 -1.93 -8.64
C GLU A 42 -8.96 -2.58 -7.49
N LEU A 43 -7.98 -1.88 -6.89
CA LEU A 43 -7.24 -2.32 -5.71
C LEU A 43 -7.74 -1.68 -4.42
N TYR A 44 -8.68 -0.73 -4.45
CA TYR A 44 -9.03 0.05 -3.27
C TYR A 44 -9.59 -0.82 -2.14
N ASP A 45 -10.47 -1.77 -2.46
CA ASP A 45 -10.98 -2.72 -1.44
C ASP A 45 -9.85 -3.53 -0.79
N LEU A 46 -8.84 -3.94 -1.58
CA LEU A 46 -7.67 -4.66 -1.05
C LEU A 46 -6.79 -3.77 -0.17
N ILE A 47 -6.55 -2.52 -0.60
CA ILE A 47 -5.75 -1.55 0.16
C ILE A 47 -6.43 -1.23 1.49
N GLY A 48 -7.74 -0.99 1.48
CA GLY A 48 -8.55 -0.76 2.68
C GLY A 48 -8.50 -1.96 3.63
N ALA A 49 -8.64 -3.18 3.12
CA ALA A 49 -8.53 -4.39 3.93
C ALA A 49 -7.14 -4.56 4.57
N PHE A 50 -6.06 -4.18 3.87
CA PHE A 50 -4.72 -4.17 4.45
C PHE A 50 -4.58 -3.12 5.55
N TYR A 51 -5.14 -1.93 5.36
CA TYR A 51 -5.17 -0.89 6.40
C TYR A 51 -5.93 -1.37 7.64
N ASP A 52 -7.14 -1.90 7.47
CA ASP A 52 -7.98 -2.38 8.58
C ASP A 52 -7.30 -3.51 9.37
N ALA A 53 -6.55 -4.38 8.69
CA ALA A 53 -5.88 -5.51 9.33
C ALA A 53 -4.55 -5.13 10.00
N PHE A 54 -3.67 -4.39 9.31
CA PHE A 54 -2.31 -4.11 9.78
C PHE A 54 -2.18 -2.82 10.59
N GLY A 55 -3.08 -1.86 10.33
CA GLY A 55 -3.06 -0.54 10.94
C GLY A 55 -1.99 0.39 10.39
N GLU A 56 -2.10 1.66 10.79
CA GLU A 56 -1.26 2.76 10.31
C GLU A 56 0.24 2.59 10.60
N ASP A 57 0.62 1.84 11.64
CA ASP A 57 2.02 1.68 12.07
C ASP A 57 2.77 0.57 11.31
N HIS A 58 2.08 -0.23 10.49
CA HIS A 58 2.66 -1.38 9.78
C HIS A 58 2.52 -1.31 8.26
N LEU A 59 2.08 -0.18 7.72
CA LEU A 59 2.06 0.07 6.28
C LEU A 59 3.20 1.01 5.86
N VAL A 60 3.81 0.72 4.71
CA VAL A 60 4.79 1.61 4.06
C VAL A 60 4.42 1.80 2.60
N TRP A 61 4.70 2.96 2.03
CA TRP A 61 4.52 3.20 0.60
C TRP A 61 5.83 3.04 -0.17
N GLY A 62 5.76 2.56 -1.40
CA GLY A 62 6.87 2.64 -2.34
C GLY A 62 6.39 2.57 -3.77
N SER A 63 7.01 3.35 -4.65
CA SER A 63 6.54 3.48 -6.04
C SER A 63 6.68 2.22 -6.89
N ASN A 64 7.59 1.30 -6.54
CA ASN A 64 8.06 0.23 -7.43
C ASN A 64 8.86 0.75 -8.65
N PHE A 65 9.52 1.91 -8.56
CA PHE A 65 10.39 2.40 -9.63
C PHE A 65 11.53 1.40 -9.94
N PRO A 66 11.84 1.11 -11.22
CA PRO A 66 11.32 1.76 -12.44
C PRO A 66 10.07 1.12 -13.05
N VAL A 67 9.49 0.09 -12.43
CA VAL A 67 8.32 -0.64 -12.98
C VAL A 67 7.07 0.25 -13.05
N VAL A 68 6.93 1.21 -12.15
CA VAL A 68 5.86 2.22 -12.18
C VAL A 68 5.87 3.05 -13.47
N GLY A 69 7.01 3.16 -14.16
CA GLY A 69 7.15 3.94 -15.39
C GLY A 69 8.18 5.05 -15.24
N ASP A 70 7.84 6.23 -15.76
CA ASP A 70 8.71 7.40 -15.70
C ASP A 70 8.50 8.23 -14.41
N LEU A 71 9.11 9.41 -14.34
CA LEU A 71 8.98 10.31 -13.19
C LEU A 71 7.57 10.88 -13.05
N ALA A 72 6.85 11.11 -14.14
CA ALA A 72 5.47 11.59 -14.06
C ALA A 72 4.54 10.49 -13.53
N ASP A 73 4.81 9.23 -13.89
CA ASP A 73 4.15 8.06 -13.30
C ASP A 73 4.49 7.88 -11.82
N TYR A 74 5.75 8.12 -11.42
CA TYR A 74 6.14 8.13 -10.01
C TYR A 74 5.37 9.18 -9.21
N ASP A 75 5.37 10.43 -9.69
CA ASP A 75 4.79 11.56 -8.97
C ASP A 75 3.28 11.39 -8.81
N ARG A 76 2.57 10.99 -9.87
CA ARG A 76 1.11 10.77 -9.79
C ARG A 76 0.73 9.64 -8.83
N ASP A 77 1.52 8.56 -8.75
CA ASP A 77 1.24 7.46 -7.82
C ASP A 77 1.48 7.87 -6.37
N LEU A 78 2.52 8.70 -6.14
CA LEU A 78 2.76 9.29 -4.82
C LEU A 78 1.62 10.22 -4.42
N LEU A 79 1.12 11.04 -5.35
CA LEU A 79 0.02 11.97 -5.08
C LEU A 79 -1.29 11.25 -4.75
N LEU A 80 -1.52 10.02 -5.21
CA LEU A 80 -2.68 9.23 -4.75
C LEU A 80 -2.67 9.06 -3.23
N LEU A 81 -1.49 8.81 -2.65
CA LEU A 81 -1.35 8.72 -1.19
C LEU A 81 -1.40 10.10 -0.54
N LEU A 82 -0.62 11.07 -1.03
CA LEU A 82 -0.45 12.36 -0.36
C LEU A 82 -1.70 13.24 -0.40
N ASP A 83 -2.53 13.11 -1.44
CA ASP A 83 -3.75 13.88 -1.63
C ASP A 83 -5.00 13.15 -1.10
N ASP A 84 -4.84 12.14 -0.23
CA ASP A 84 -5.96 11.41 0.41
C ASP A 84 -6.90 10.71 -0.59
N LEU A 85 -6.34 10.19 -1.69
CA LEU A 85 -7.11 9.52 -2.76
C LEU A 85 -7.12 7.99 -2.64
N LEU A 86 -6.24 7.42 -1.80
CA LEU A 86 -6.27 6.01 -1.43
C LEU A 86 -7.24 5.77 -0.25
N PRO A 87 -7.77 4.56 -0.07
CA PRO A 87 -8.66 4.22 1.04
C PRO A 87 -7.89 4.03 2.35
N ILE A 88 -7.25 5.11 2.81
CA ILE A 88 -6.40 5.22 3.99
C ILE A 88 -6.81 6.52 4.69
N PRO A 89 -6.99 6.54 6.02
CA PRO A 89 -7.29 7.77 6.74
C PRO A 89 -6.18 8.82 6.61
N THR A 90 -6.56 10.08 6.47
CA THR A 90 -5.64 11.20 6.27
C THR A 90 -4.56 11.28 7.35
N GLU A 91 -4.89 10.97 8.61
CA GLU A 91 -3.97 10.96 9.74
C GLU A 91 -2.86 9.91 9.64
N ALA A 92 -3.07 8.84 8.87
CA ALA A 92 -2.10 7.76 8.67
C ALA A 92 -1.10 8.06 7.53
N ILE A 93 -1.40 9.04 6.66
CA ILE A 93 -0.62 9.33 5.44
C ILE A 93 0.84 9.61 5.78
N GLU A 94 1.14 10.44 6.78
CA GLU A 94 2.52 10.80 7.14
C GLU A 94 3.35 9.57 7.54
N LYS A 95 2.73 8.66 8.31
CA LYS A 95 3.37 7.42 8.73
C LYS A 95 3.69 6.51 7.55
N ILE A 96 2.70 6.30 6.70
CA ILE A 96 2.77 5.38 5.56
C ILE A 96 3.68 5.93 4.46
N ALA A 97 3.67 7.25 4.24
CA ALA A 97 4.51 7.92 3.25
C ALA A 97 6.00 7.90 3.61
N GLY A 98 6.37 7.78 4.89
CA GLY A 98 7.79 7.76 5.25
C GLY A 98 8.18 7.39 6.68
N LEU A 99 7.42 7.78 7.71
CA LEU A 99 7.88 7.58 9.10
C LEU A 99 8.04 6.09 9.45
N ASN A 100 7.15 5.23 8.97
CA ASN A 100 7.25 3.79 9.19
C ASN A 100 8.47 3.19 8.49
N ALA A 101 8.83 3.67 7.30
CA ALA A 101 10.03 3.23 6.60
C ALA A 101 11.30 3.65 7.34
N LEU A 102 11.34 4.89 7.87
CA LEU A 102 12.43 5.37 8.72
C LEU A 102 12.62 4.51 9.97
N LYS A 103 11.52 4.18 10.66
CA LYS A 103 11.53 3.31 11.83
C LYS A 103 11.99 1.89 11.49
N LEU A 104 11.42 1.28 10.43
CA LEU A 104 11.70 -0.10 10.05
C LEU A 104 13.14 -0.31 9.56
N TRP A 105 13.68 0.60 8.77
CA TRP A 105 14.97 0.40 8.09
C TRP A 105 16.14 1.06 8.82
N TRP A 106 15.88 2.15 9.56
CA TRP A 106 16.92 2.93 10.22
C TRP A 106 16.77 3.00 11.74
N ASN A 107 15.75 2.36 12.34
CA ASN A 107 15.44 2.47 13.77
C ASN A 107 15.37 3.94 14.24
N ALA A 108 14.80 4.81 13.41
CA ALA A 108 14.55 6.20 13.78
C ALA A 108 13.46 6.26 14.88
N ASP A 109 13.65 7.15 15.85
CA ASP A 109 12.73 7.43 16.95
C ASP A 109 11.55 8.33 16.51
#